data_AF-A0A0B7AZ64-F1
#
_entry.id   AF-A0A0B7AZ64-F1
#
_cell.length_a   1.000
_cell.length_b   1.000
_cell.length_c   1.000
_cell.angle_alpha   90.00
_cell.angle_beta   90.00
_cell.angle_gamma   90.00
#
_symmetry.space_group_name_H-M   'P 1'
#
loop_
_entity.id
_entity.type
_entity.pdbx_description
1 polymer ?
#
loop_
_entity_poly.entity_id
_entity_poly.type
_entity_poly.pdbx_seq_one_letter_code
_entity_poly.pdbx_strand_id
1 'polypeptide(L)'
;MSIQGLLVSVTVICLTVITYSHAKTVIFQPPPLTSYVNYHTNVAAELANLGHDVWISLPYFMLERNIVKDKPVKIIEYGKELGNIELMLYKNTAVLDKFWAGESSPNFFSLYATAVEFIKIAP
;
A
#
# COMPACT_ATOMS: atom_id res chain seq x y z
N MET A 1 5.42 14.40 21.35
CA MET A 1 4.00 14.17 21.05
C MET A 1 3.68 12.73 21.41
N SER A 2 2.63 12.46 22.19
CA SER A 2 2.28 11.08 22.55
C SER A 2 1.70 10.33 21.34
N ILE A 3 1.77 8.99 21.33
CA ILE A 3 1.15 8.15 20.29
C ILE A 3 -0.34 8.46 20.16
N GLN A 4 -1.03 8.68 21.28
CA GLN A 4 -2.42 9.10 21.28
C GLN A 4 -2.63 10.45 20.59
N GLY A 5 -1.76 11.43 20.84
CA GLY A 5 -1.82 12.72 20.15
C GLY A 5 -1.58 12.62 18.64
N LEU A 6 -0.68 11.72 18.20
CA LEU A 6 -0.46 11.44 16.79
C LEU A 6 -1.67 10.77 16.13
N LEU A 7 -2.28 9.79 16.80
CA LEU A 7 -3.47 9.11 16.27
C LEU A 7 -4.66 10.06 16.16
N VAL A 8 -4.85 10.94 17.15
CA VAL A 8 -5.89 11.97 17.11
C VAL A 8 -5.63 12.96 15.97
N SER A 9 -4.40 13.42 15.78
CA SER A 9 -4.09 14.38 14.70
C SER A 9 -4.29 13.76 13.32
N VAL A 10 -3.83 12.53 13.10
CA VAL A 10 -4.05 11.79 11.85
C VAL A 10 -5.54 11.60 11.60
N THR A 11 -6.30 11.20 12.61
CA THR A 11 -7.75 11.01 12.50
C THR A 11 -8.46 12.31 12.14
N VAL A 12 -8.13 13.43 12.81
CA VAL A 12 -8.71 14.75 12.51
C VAL A 12 -8.36 15.17 11.09
N ILE A 13 -7.10 15.06 10.67
CA ILE A 13 -6.68 15.41 9.31
C ILE A 13 -7.43 14.55 8.28
N CYS A 14 -7.49 13.23 8.47
CA CYS A 14 -8.23 12.34 7.59
C CYS A 14 -9.72 12.71 7.53
N LEU A 15 -10.39 12.91 8.67
CA LEU A 15 -11.82 13.25 8.69
C LEU A 15 -12.07 14.60 8.00
N THR A 16 -11.25 15.61 8.29
CA THR A 16 -11.40 16.95 7.74
C THR A 16 -11.14 16.95 6.23
N VAL A 17 -10.11 16.23 5.78
CA VAL A 17 -9.84 16.07 4.34
C VAL A 17 -10.99 15.31 3.68
N ILE A 18 -11.53 14.25 4.27
CA ILE A 18 -12.65 13.48 3.69
C ILE A 18 -13.93 14.33 3.62
N THR A 19 -14.25 15.08 4.68
CA THR A 19 -15.50 15.89 4.73
C THR A 19 -15.44 17.16 3.89
N TYR A 20 -14.27 17.82 3.82
CA TYR A 20 -14.13 19.09 3.10
C TYR A 20 -13.54 18.96 1.71
N SER A 21 -12.85 17.85 1.40
CA SER A 21 -12.59 17.54 0.00
C SER A 21 -13.91 17.06 -0.60
N HIS A 22 -14.52 17.91 -1.42
CA HIS A 22 -15.49 17.47 -2.43
C HIS A 22 -14.80 16.62 -3.51
N ALA A 23 -13.77 15.85 -3.14
CA ALA A 23 -13.02 14.97 -4.01
C ALA A 23 -13.99 13.92 -4.53
N LYS A 24 -14.51 14.16 -5.74
CA LYS A 24 -15.37 13.20 -6.42
C LYS A 24 -14.61 11.91 -6.69
N THR A 25 -13.30 12.00 -6.93
CA THR A 25 -12.46 10.86 -7.28
C THR A 25 -11.26 10.76 -6.35
N VAL A 26 -11.01 9.57 -5.80
CA VAL A 26 -9.87 9.27 -4.92
C VAL A 26 -9.05 8.13 -5.53
N ILE A 27 -7.75 8.33 -5.68
CA ILE A 27 -6.83 7.32 -6.25
C ILE A 27 -5.86 6.86 -5.17
N PHE A 28 -5.87 5.56 -4.89
CA PHE A 28 -4.93 4.90 -3.99
C PHE A 28 -3.73 4.35 -4.77
N GLN A 29 -2.53 4.73 -4.34
CA GLN A 29 -1.26 4.24 -4.90
C GLN A 29 -0.43 3.53 -3.82
N PRO A 30 -0.85 2.33 -3.38
CA PRO A 30 -0.09 1.57 -2.38
C PRO A 30 1.24 1.08 -2.96
N PRO A 31 2.29 0.96 -2.14
CA PRO A 31 3.43 0.11 -2.46
C PRO A 31 2.94 -1.29 -2.86
N PRO A 32 3.57 -1.95 -3.85
CA PRO A 32 3.13 -3.25 -4.37
C PRO A 32 3.52 -4.41 -3.43
N LEU A 33 3.10 -4.31 -2.17
CA LEU A 33 3.22 -5.31 -1.12
C LEU A 33 1.82 -5.69 -0.64
N THR A 34 1.57 -6.98 -0.47
CA THR A 34 0.24 -7.54 -0.16
C THR A 34 -0.38 -6.87 1.06
N SER A 35 0.41 -6.64 2.11
CA SER A 35 -0.04 -5.98 3.34
C SER A 35 -0.48 -4.53 3.10
N TYR A 36 0.29 -3.76 2.32
CA TYR A 36 -0.03 -2.38 1.99
C TYR A 36 -1.27 -2.29 1.11
N VAL A 37 -1.37 -3.15 0.08
CA VAL A 37 -2.54 -3.21 -0.78
C VAL A 37 -3.79 -3.55 0.02
N ASN A 38 -3.76 -4.54 0.91
CA ASN A 38 -4.89 -4.91 1.76
C ASN A 38 -5.35 -3.75 2.64
N TYR A 39 -4.40 -3.07 3.31
CA TYR A 39 -4.71 -1.92 4.15
C TYR A 39 -5.40 -0.80 3.36
N HIS A 40 -4.80 -0.38 2.24
CA HIS A 40 -5.34 0.70 1.42
C HIS A 40 -6.68 0.31 0.77
N THR A 41 -6.86 -0.95 0.39
CA THR A 41 -8.12 -1.47 -0.16
C THR A 41 -9.27 -1.34 0.83
N ASN A 42 -9.03 -1.59 2.13
CA ASN A 42 -10.07 -1.43 3.15
C ASN A 42 -10.46 0.03 3.33
N VAL A 43 -9.49 0.95 3.37
CA VAL A 43 -9.77 2.40 3.44
C VAL A 43 -10.51 2.87 2.18
N ALA A 44 -10.08 2.39 1.01
CA ALA A 44 -10.71 2.69 -0.28
C ALA A 44 -12.17 2.22 -0.34
N ALA A 45 -12.46 1.04 0.19
CA ALA A 45 -13.82 0.51 0.27
C ALA A 45 -14.73 1.38 1.16
N GLU A 46 -14.23 1.87 2.30
CA GLU A 46 -15.01 2.77 3.16
C GLU A 46 -15.29 4.11 2.47
N LEU A 47 -14.32 4.68 1.74
CA LEU A 47 -14.56 5.89 0.96
C LEU A 47 -15.57 5.67 -0.16
N ALA A 48 -15.55 4.52 -0.83
CA ALA A 48 -16.55 4.18 -1.83
C ALA A 48 -17.95 4.05 -1.22
N ASN A 49 -18.07 3.44 -0.02
CA ASN A 49 -19.34 3.35 0.73
C ASN A 49 -19.89 4.73 1.14
N LEU A 50 -19.01 5.73 1.32
CA LEU A 50 -19.39 7.12 1.57
C LEU A 50 -19.79 7.89 0.29
N GLY A 51 -19.74 7.25 -0.88
CA GLY A 51 -20.18 7.82 -2.16
C GLY A 51 -19.07 8.45 -3.01
N HIS A 52 -17.81 8.27 -2.66
CA HIS A 52 -16.68 8.70 -3.50
C HIS A 52 -16.45 7.75 -4.69
N ASP A 53 -15.97 8.26 -5.82
CA ASP A 53 -15.46 7.46 -6.94
C ASP A 53 -14.02 7.01 -6.66
N VAL A 54 -13.84 5.76 -6.21
CA VAL A 54 -12.54 5.30 -5.70
C VAL A 54 -11.84 4.36 -6.68
N TRP A 55 -10.56 4.63 -6.92
CA TRP A 55 -9.67 3.82 -7.74
C TRP A 55 -8.46 3.37 -6.91
N ILE A 56 -7.92 2.19 -7.22
CA ILE A 56 -6.67 1.69 -6.64
C ILE A 56 -5.75 1.17 -7.75
N SER A 57 -4.50 1.60 -7.73
CA SER A 57 -3.48 1.07 -8.64
C SER A 57 -2.99 -0.28 -8.14
N LEU A 58 -3.02 -1.31 -9.01
CA LEU A 58 -2.60 -2.66 -8.66
C LEU A 58 -1.66 -3.26 -9.72
N PRO A 59 -0.51 -3.83 -9.33
CA PRO A 59 0.36 -4.49 -10.28
C PRO A 59 -0.25 -5.80 -10.78
N TYR A 60 0.08 -6.20 -12.00
CA TYR A 60 -0.54 -7.34 -12.68
C TYR A 60 -0.46 -8.65 -11.88
N PHE A 61 0.68 -8.94 -11.23
CA PHE A 61 0.84 -10.16 -10.43
C PHE A 61 -0.11 -10.26 -9.22
N MET A 62 -0.69 -9.15 -8.78
CA MET A 62 -1.68 -9.13 -7.70
C MET A 62 -3.12 -9.25 -8.20
N LEU A 63 -3.38 -8.91 -9.47
CA LEU A 63 -4.67 -9.18 -10.12
C LEU A 63 -4.93 -10.68 -10.21
N GLU A 64 -3.92 -11.45 -10.65
CA GLU A 64 -3.99 -12.92 -10.74
C GLU A 64 -4.30 -13.58 -9.39
N ARG A 65 -3.89 -12.94 -8.29
CA ARG A 65 -4.12 -13.40 -6.92
C ARG A 65 -5.45 -12.93 -6.33
N ASN A 66 -6.25 -12.15 -7.06
CA ASN A 66 -7.55 -11.65 -6.63
C ASN A 66 -7.52 -10.88 -5.29
N ILE A 67 -6.45 -10.10 -5.02
CA ILE A 67 -6.25 -9.44 -3.71
C ILE A 67 -7.35 -8.42 -3.38
N VAL A 68 -7.93 -7.78 -4.40
CA VAL A 68 -8.95 -6.71 -4.25
C VAL A 68 -10.36 -7.21 -4.60
N LYS A 69 -10.55 -8.54 -4.67
CA LYS A 69 -11.81 -9.13 -5.14
C LYS A 69 -13.00 -8.72 -4.26
N ASP A 70 -14.14 -8.49 -4.91
CA ASP A 70 -15.44 -8.20 -4.30
C ASP A 70 -15.50 -6.88 -3.48
N LYS A 71 -14.54 -5.97 -3.70
CA LYS A 71 -14.51 -4.63 -3.07
C LYS A 71 -15.12 -3.58 -4.00
N PRO A 72 -15.83 -2.56 -3.47
CA PRO A 72 -16.47 -1.51 -4.26
C PRO A 72 -15.46 -0.46 -4.77
N VAL A 73 -14.34 -0.91 -5.36
CA VAL A 73 -13.26 -0.03 -5.84
C VAL A 73 -12.90 -0.37 -7.28
N LYS A 74 -12.54 0.63 -8.07
CA LYS A 74 -12.08 0.45 -9.45
C LYS A 74 -10.58 0.18 -9.47
N ILE A 75 -10.11 -0.58 -10.44
CA ILE A 75 -8.70 -0.96 -10.51
C ILE A 75 -8.01 -0.25 -11.69
N ILE A 76 -6.85 0.33 -11.42
CA ILE A 76 -5.89 0.80 -12.43
C ILE A 76 -4.77 -0.25 -12.47
N GLU A 77 -4.75 -1.07 -13.51
CA GLU A 77 -3.72 -2.10 -13.68
C GLU A 77 -2.38 -1.50 -14.16
N TYR A 78 -1.26 -2.07 -13.72
CA TYR A 78 0.08 -1.69 -14.21
C TYR A 78 1.10 -2.85 -14.13
N GLY A 79 2.26 -2.66 -14.77
CA GLY A 79 3.46 -3.46 -14.51
C GLY A 79 3.38 -4.93 -14.92
N LYS A 80 2.78 -5.23 -16.08
CA LYS A 80 2.65 -6.60 -16.60
C LYS A 80 4.02 -7.26 -16.81
N GLU A 81 4.98 -6.48 -17.23
CA GLU A 81 6.38 -6.84 -17.48
C GLU A 81 7.25 -6.94 -16.21
N LEU A 82 6.76 -6.44 -15.07
CA LEU A 82 7.55 -6.37 -13.82
C LEU A 82 7.56 -7.67 -13.03
N GLY A 83 6.72 -8.65 -13.39
CA GLY A 83 6.60 -9.92 -12.68
C GLY A 83 6.17 -9.74 -11.20
N ASN A 84 6.52 -10.71 -10.35
CA ASN A 84 6.20 -10.66 -8.92
C ASN A 84 7.26 -9.87 -8.13
N ILE A 85 7.07 -8.55 -8.06
CA ILE A 85 7.97 -7.60 -7.38
C ILE A 85 8.10 -7.91 -5.88
N GLU A 86 7.00 -8.31 -5.23
CA GLU A 86 7.01 -8.66 -3.80
C GLU A 86 7.94 -9.85 -3.53
N LEU A 87 7.86 -10.90 -4.35
CA LEU A 87 8.76 -12.05 -4.25
C LEU A 87 10.22 -11.67 -4.53
N MET A 88 10.45 -10.81 -5.52
CA MET A 88 11.80 -10.32 -5.82
C MET A 88 12.39 -9.54 -4.64
N LEU A 89 11.59 -8.66 -4.02
CA LEU A 89 12.01 -7.91 -2.84
C LEU A 89 12.38 -8.84 -1.68
N TYR A 90 11.54 -9.83 -1.37
CA TYR A 90 11.82 -10.77 -0.28
C TYR A 90 13.10 -11.56 -0.51
N LYS A 91 13.34 -12.01 -1.75
CA LYS A 91 14.58 -12.71 -2.13
C LYS A 91 15.81 -11.81 -2.02
N ASN A 92 15.73 -10.58 -2.52
CA ASN A 92 16.90 -9.68 -2.58
C ASN A 92 17.29 -9.11 -1.21
N THR A 93 16.33 -8.99 -0.29
CA THR A 93 16.57 -8.38 1.04
C THR A 93 16.79 -9.41 2.16
N ALA A 94 16.41 -10.68 1.93
CA ALA A 94 16.34 -11.74 2.94
C ALA A 94 15.55 -11.30 4.19
N VAL A 95 14.59 -10.38 4.03
CA VAL A 95 13.89 -9.74 5.15
C VAL A 95 13.07 -10.74 5.97
N LEU A 96 12.47 -11.75 5.32
CA LEU A 96 11.69 -12.78 5.99
C LEU A 96 12.59 -13.72 6.81
N ASP A 97 13.71 -14.15 6.23
CA ASP A 97 14.65 -15.06 6.91
C ASP A 97 15.22 -14.40 8.18
N LYS A 98 15.62 -13.13 8.07
CA LYS A 98 16.10 -12.33 9.20
C LYS A 98 15.04 -12.14 10.28
N PHE A 99 13.80 -11.86 9.88
CA PHE A 99 12.68 -11.73 10.81
C PHE A 99 12.47 -13.03 11.61
N TRP A 100 12.42 -14.18 10.94
CA TRP A 100 12.22 -15.47 11.60
C TRP A 100 13.42 -15.92 12.46
N ALA A 101 14.64 -15.51 12.10
CA ALA A 101 15.83 -15.72 12.92
C ALA A 101 15.85 -14.85 14.19
N GLY A 102 14.88 -13.96 14.39
CA GLY A 102 14.83 -13.04 15.52
C GLY A 102 15.91 -11.96 15.46
N GLU A 103 16.52 -11.75 14.28
CA GLU A 103 17.44 -10.64 14.07
C GLU A 103 16.67 -9.33 14.26
N SER A 104 17.27 -8.38 14.99
CA SER A 104 16.65 -7.07 15.20
C SER A 104 16.22 -6.50 13.86
N SER A 105 14.93 -6.10 13.75
CA SER A 105 14.34 -5.45 12.57
C SER A 105 15.42 -4.59 11.92
N PRO A 106 15.80 -4.86 10.67
CA PRO A 106 16.89 -4.11 10.11
C PRO A 106 16.41 -2.66 10.07
N ASN A 107 17.22 -1.76 10.64
CA ASN A 107 16.96 -0.34 10.91
C ASN A 107 16.43 0.42 9.66
N PHE A 108 16.40 1.75 9.68
CA PHE A 108 16.22 2.60 8.49
C PHE A 108 16.87 2.05 7.18
N PHE A 109 17.97 1.29 7.30
CA PHE A 109 18.61 0.52 6.23
C PHE A 109 17.73 -0.51 5.49
N SER A 110 16.76 -1.18 6.12
CA SER A 110 15.85 -2.13 5.43
C SER A 110 14.81 -1.42 4.59
N LEU A 111 14.24 -0.33 5.12
CA LEU A 111 13.36 0.57 4.40
C LEU A 111 14.11 1.23 3.24
N TYR A 112 15.37 1.62 3.46
CA TYR A 112 16.25 2.12 2.40
C TYR A 112 16.56 1.05 1.35
N ALA A 113 16.93 -0.17 1.74
CA ALA A 113 17.19 -1.25 0.80
C ALA A 113 15.94 -1.59 -0.03
N THR A 114 14.77 -1.61 0.61
CA THR A 114 13.48 -1.79 -0.05
C THR A 114 13.19 -0.65 -1.03
N ALA A 115 13.41 0.59 -0.61
CA ALA A 115 13.27 1.77 -1.48
C ALA A 115 14.25 1.73 -2.67
N VAL A 116 15.50 1.29 -2.46
CA VAL A 116 16.50 1.13 -3.53
C VAL A 116 16.06 0.08 -4.54
N GLU A 117 15.51 -1.05 -4.10
CA GLU A 117 14.95 -2.05 -5.02
C GLU A 117 13.77 -1.49 -5.81
N PHE A 118 12.89 -0.71 -5.19
CA PHE A 118 11.82 -0.02 -5.93
C PHE A 118 12.35 0.99 -6.97
N ILE A 119 13.40 1.74 -6.63
CA ILE A 119 14.03 2.69 -7.56
C ILE A 119 14.65 1.98 -8.76
N LYS A 120 15.25 0.80 -8.58
CA LYS A 120 15.84 0.02 -9.70
C LYS A 120 14.79 -0.44 -10.72
N ILE A 121 13.54 -0.54 -10.32
CA ILE A 121 12.43 -1.00 -11.15
C ILE A 121 11.72 0.18 -11.81
N ALA A 122 11.87 1.39 -11.27
CA ALA A 122 11.32 2.59 -11.85
C ALA A 122 12.09 2.98 -13.15
N PRO A 123 11.39 3.31 -14.25
CA PRO A 123 12.01 3.77 -15.48
C PRO A 123 12.76 5.10 -15.34
#